data_AF-A0A6N7CZD6-F1
#
_entry.id   AF-A0A6N7CZD6-F1
#
_cell.length_a   1.000
_cell.length_b   1.000
_cell.length_c   1.000
_cell.angle_alpha   90.00
_cell.angle_beta   90.00
_cell.angle_gamma   90.00
#
_symmetry.space_group_name_H-M   'P 1'
#
loop_
_entity.id
_entity.type
_entity.pdbx_description
1 polymer ?
#
loop_
_entity_poly.entity_id
_entity_poly.type
_entity_poly.pdbx_seq_one_letter_code
_entity_poly.pdbx_strand_id
1 'polypeptide(L)'
;MEQVRKRLDPVKAELRVQVIHHDITDDNVVGRREISGSVLPYAVIDFGDMTKSWLIAELATTCASLLHHGDGDPFSILPAVKAFHAVYLLEKEELIALWPLIVARACVLLAASHQQLRLDPSNDYAAANAAHERIIFETATSVPFELMEKAIFLALDIDLEAKHHANRKSIVPSVDLNSATQVDLSIDYSAFVAGNWNSSNIKQQILFDAARKTGCSLTRYGEYRLTRTRVNSRTEPESFALHIAVCVPAGTKIVAPFDGSADFADGSLILRDGESNLHLNGLDIRDGLAHSVSSGDVLGVARNDQGGLGIIYVQQSEIVSDALPQFAKPSQAAVWSELCPSPAGFLCLSIDASSMQPASLLEKRYKSLAGTQKHYYENPPQIERGWKEHLFDTEGRAYLDMVNNVTTIGHGHPRLAENVHRQWLKLNTNSRFHYSEVAVFRKDLRLWRRMGLILYFWSIAALRQMIWH
;
A
#
# COMPACT_ATOMS: atom_id res chain seq x y z
N MET A 1 -20.17 -7.82 -18.15
CA MET A 1 -21.60 -7.50 -18.39
C MET A 1 -22.56 -8.02 -17.32
N GLU A 2 -22.67 -9.32 -17.02
CA GLU A 2 -23.69 -9.78 -16.03
C GLU A 2 -23.49 -9.15 -14.63
N GLN A 3 -22.24 -9.11 -14.14
CA GLN A 3 -21.85 -8.43 -12.90
C GLN A 3 -22.13 -6.92 -12.91
N VAL A 4 -22.17 -6.28 -14.08
CA VAL A 4 -22.54 -4.86 -14.23
C VAL A 4 -24.06 -4.72 -14.06
N ARG A 5 -24.85 -5.55 -14.77
CA ARG A 5 -26.31 -5.54 -14.65
C ARG A 5 -26.75 -5.76 -13.20
N LYS A 6 -26.15 -6.75 -12.50
CA LYS A 6 -26.45 -7.04 -11.08
C LYS A 6 -26.29 -5.82 -10.16
N ARG A 7 -25.39 -4.89 -10.47
CA ARG A 7 -25.13 -3.67 -9.67
C ARG A 7 -25.91 -2.44 -10.15
N LEU A 8 -26.23 -2.36 -11.45
CA LEU A 8 -27.06 -1.27 -12.00
C LEU A 8 -28.56 -1.48 -11.78
N ASP A 9 -29.05 -2.72 -11.84
CA ASP A 9 -30.49 -3.01 -11.75
C ASP A 9 -31.18 -2.47 -10.47
N PRO A 10 -30.53 -2.47 -9.28
CA PRO A 10 -31.11 -1.87 -8.06
C PRO A 10 -31.21 -0.34 -8.08
N VAL A 11 -30.35 0.37 -8.82
CA VAL A 11 -30.22 1.85 -8.75
C VAL A 11 -30.71 2.59 -10.00
N LYS A 12 -30.80 1.90 -11.15
CA LYS A 12 -31.10 2.49 -12.47
C LYS A 12 -32.40 3.30 -12.58
N ALA A 13 -33.35 3.09 -11.67
CA ALA A 13 -34.63 3.80 -11.64
C ALA A 13 -34.51 5.22 -11.08
N GLU A 14 -33.57 5.44 -10.16
CA GLU A 14 -33.33 6.72 -9.49
C GLU A 14 -32.32 7.60 -10.25
N LEU A 15 -31.56 7.03 -11.19
CA LEU A 15 -30.54 7.75 -11.95
C LEU A 15 -31.15 8.90 -12.78
N ARG A 16 -30.73 10.13 -12.46
CA ARG A 16 -31.18 11.36 -13.13
C ARG A 16 -30.88 11.32 -14.63
N VAL A 17 -31.84 11.72 -15.45
CA VAL A 17 -31.74 11.69 -16.92
C VAL A 17 -31.68 13.11 -17.49
N GLN A 18 -30.63 13.41 -18.26
CA GLN A 18 -30.46 14.67 -18.96
C GLN A 18 -29.95 14.46 -20.40
N VAL A 19 -29.78 15.54 -21.13
CA VAL A 19 -28.98 15.49 -22.38
C VAL A 19 -27.51 15.49 -21.98
N ILE A 20 -26.77 14.52 -22.49
CA ILE A 20 -25.32 14.37 -22.30
C ILE A 20 -24.61 14.37 -23.66
N HIS A 21 -23.34 14.72 -23.66
CA HIS A 21 -22.44 14.64 -24.82
C HIS A 21 -22.07 13.19 -25.14
N HIS A 22 -21.92 12.34 -24.11
CA HIS A 22 -21.67 10.90 -24.21
C HIS A 22 -20.32 10.50 -24.84
N ASP A 23 -19.44 11.47 -25.13
CA ASP A 23 -18.09 11.25 -25.65
C ASP A 23 -17.08 12.33 -25.22
N ILE A 24 -17.17 12.80 -23.97
CA ILE A 24 -16.14 13.66 -23.39
C ILE A 24 -14.90 12.81 -23.10
N THR A 25 -13.93 12.88 -24.00
CA THR A 25 -12.63 12.21 -23.97
C THR A 25 -11.51 13.24 -24.13
N ASP A 26 -10.26 12.81 -23.97
CA ASP A 26 -9.07 13.61 -24.22
C ASP A 26 -8.88 14.02 -25.70
N ASP A 27 -9.47 13.28 -26.64
CA ASP A 27 -9.54 13.68 -28.07
C ASP A 27 -10.55 14.82 -28.32
N ASN A 28 -11.66 14.85 -27.56
CA ASN A 28 -12.76 15.81 -27.74
C ASN A 28 -12.68 17.05 -26.84
N VAL A 29 -11.57 17.25 -26.12
CA VAL A 29 -11.34 18.41 -25.25
C VAL A 29 -10.20 19.29 -25.77
N VAL A 30 -10.51 20.55 -26.09
CA VAL A 30 -9.54 21.51 -26.61
C VAL A 30 -8.86 22.25 -25.45
N GLY A 31 -7.56 22.00 -25.28
CA GLY A 31 -6.72 22.61 -24.27
C GLY A 31 -5.99 23.89 -24.71
N ARG A 32 -5.89 24.87 -23.80
CA ARG A 32 -5.05 26.06 -23.93
C ARG A 32 -3.77 25.88 -23.10
N ARG A 33 -2.60 26.08 -23.72
CA ARG A 33 -1.30 26.10 -23.02
C ARG A 33 -1.13 27.38 -22.20
N GLU A 34 -0.68 27.23 -20.97
CA GLU A 34 -0.26 28.31 -20.08
C GLU A 34 1.26 28.57 -20.18
N ILE A 35 1.72 29.68 -19.59
CA ILE A 35 3.14 30.08 -19.55
C ILE A 35 3.99 29.05 -18.77
N SER A 36 3.41 28.39 -17.77
CA SER A 36 3.95 27.27 -17.01
C SER A 36 4.12 25.98 -17.82
N GLY A 37 3.57 25.89 -19.03
CA GLY A 37 3.54 24.68 -19.85
C GLY A 37 2.38 23.73 -19.55
N SER A 38 1.59 23.99 -18.50
CA SER A 38 0.31 23.31 -18.23
C SER A 38 -0.69 23.52 -19.37
N VAL A 39 -1.56 22.54 -19.58
CA VAL A 39 -2.68 22.61 -20.52
C VAL A 39 -3.96 22.67 -19.72
N LEU A 40 -4.71 23.76 -19.85
CA LEU A 40 -6.05 23.90 -19.25
C LEU A 40 -7.13 23.60 -20.29
N PRO A 41 -8.12 22.73 -19.99
CA PRO A 41 -9.26 22.53 -20.88
C PRO A 41 -10.06 23.85 -21.00
N TYR A 42 -10.44 24.21 -22.23
CA TYR A 42 -11.15 25.47 -22.52
C TYR A 42 -12.43 25.28 -23.34
N ALA A 43 -12.50 24.25 -24.20
CA ALA A 43 -13.71 23.93 -24.96
C ALA A 43 -13.86 22.42 -25.14
N VAL A 44 -15.08 21.99 -25.44
CA VAL A 44 -15.44 20.61 -25.84
C VAL A 44 -15.92 20.67 -27.30
N ILE A 45 -15.62 19.62 -28.07
CA ILE A 45 -15.98 19.48 -29.48
C ILE A 45 -16.63 18.11 -29.75
N ASP A 46 -17.17 17.94 -30.96
CA ASP A 46 -17.86 16.73 -31.44
C ASP A 46 -19.15 16.33 -30.71
N PHE A 47 -20.11 17.26 -30.71
CA PHE A 47 -21.48 17.06 -30.22
C PHE A 47 -22.34 16.08 -31.07
N GLY A 48 -21.73 15.25 -31.93
CA GLY A 48 -22.44 14.32 -32.82
C GLY A 48 -23.22 13.23 -32.07
N ASP A 49 -22.68 12.73 -30.96
CA ASP A 49 -23.25 11.65 -30.14
C ASP A 49 -24.17 12.12 -29.00
N MET A 50 -24.55 13.42 -29.00
CA MET A 50 -25.45 13.98 -27.99
C MET A 50 -26.77 13.20 -27.89
N THR A 51 -27.08 12.72 -26.69
CA THR A 51 -28.27 11.88 -26.44
C THR A 51 -28.88 12.14 -25.08
N LYS A 52 -30.13 11.71 -24.88
CA LYS A 52 -30.81 11.78 -23.58
C LYS A 52 -30.58 10.47 -22.82
N SER A 53 -29.78 10.52 -21.76
CA SER A 53 -29.34 9.36 -20.98
C SER A 53 -29.08 9.74 -19.51
N TRP A 54 -28.58 8.80 -18.71
CA TRP A 54 -28.23 9.04 -17.31
C TRP A 54 -27.10 10.08 -17.19
N LEU A 55 -27.26 11.04 -16.28
CA LEU A 55 -26.30 12.10 -16.00
C LEU A 55 -24.90 11.55 -15.70
N ILE A 56 -24.84 10.51 -14.86
CA ILE A 56 -23.60 9.85 -14.45
C ILE A 56 -22.86 9.15 -15.61
N ALA A 57 -23.52 8.86 -16.74
CA ALA A 57 -22.86 8.24 -17.90
C ALA A 57 -21.86 9.19 -18.60
N GLU A 58 -22.02 10.51 -18.44
CA GLU A 58 -21.03 11.51 -18.90
C GLU A 58 -19.70 11.37 -18.13
N LEU A 59 -19.80 11.30 -16.79
CA LEU A 59 -18.64 11.11 -15.93
C LEU A 59 -18.04 9.71 -16.13
N ALA A 60 -18.85 8.67 -16.31
CA ALA A 60 -18.38 7.32 -16.61
C ALA A 60 -17.58 7.26 -17.92
N THR A 61 -17.96 8.05 -18.93
CA THR A 61 -17.23 8.15 -20.21
C THR A 61 -15.90 8.87 -20.02
N THR A 62 -15.91 10.03 -19.36
CA THR A 62 -14.69 10.78 -19.00
C THR A 62 -13.71 9.91 -18.20
N CYS A 63 -14.19 9.24 -17.15
CA CYS A 63 -13.37 8.37 -16.31
C CYS A 63 -12.84 7.15 -17.09
N ALA A 64 -13.61 6.58 -18.03
CA ALA A 64 -13.12 5.50 -18.87
C ALA A 64 -11.94 5.94 -19.74
N SER A 65 -12.01 7.12 -20.41
CA SER A 65 -10.87 7.70 -21.14
C SER A 65 -9.65 7.87 -20.21
N LEU A 66 -9.82 8.46 -19.03
CA LEU A 66 -8.72 8.72 -18.10
C LEU A 66 -7.94 7.46 -17.65
N LEU A 67 -8.55 6.27 -17.65
CA LEU A 67 -7.88 5.04 -17.20
C LEU A 67 -6.62 4.68 -18.01
N HIS A 68 -6.55 5.01 -19.31
CA HIS A 68 -5.36 4.70 -20.11
C HIS A 68 -4.14 5.59 -19.80
N HIS A 69 -4.37 6.75 -19.15
CA HIS A 69 -3.33 7.63 -18.61
C HIS A 69 -2.91 7.27 -17.18
N GLY A 70 -3.62 6.33 -16.53
CA GLY A 70 -3.45 6.00 -15.11
C GLY A 70 -2.28 5.07 -14.76
N ASP A 71 -1.37 4.75 -15.69
CA ASP A 71 -0.30 3.74 -15.51
C ASP A 71 -0.82 2.38 -14.98
N GLY A 72 -2.07 2.01 -15.32
CA GLY A 72 -2.75 0.80 -14.82
C GLY A 72 -3.32 0.89 -13.40
N ASP A 73 -3.38 2.08 -12.80
CA ASP A 73 -4.00 2.31 -11.49
C ASP A 73 -5.47 2.75 -11.63
N PRO A 74 -6.46 1.94 -11.20
CA PRO A 74 -7.88 2.31 -11.31
C PRO A 74 -8.25 3.50 -10.42
N PHE A 75 -7.43 3.87 -9.42
CA PHE A 75 -7.69 5.01 -8.52
C PHE A 75 -7.34 6.36 -9.18
N SER A 76 -6.67 6.36 -10.33
CA SER A 76 -6.36 7.55 -11.15
C SER A 76 -7.58 8.42 -11.51
N ILE A 77 -8.78 7.85 -11.52
CA ILE A 77 -10.04 8.56 -11.82
C ILE A 77 -10.61 9.35 -10.64
N LEU A 78 -10.20 9.06 -9.39
CA LEU A 78 -10.79 9.66 -8.19
C LEU A 78 -10.71 11.21 -8.14
N PRO A 79 -9.63 11.86 -8.61
CA PRO A 79 -9.60 13.33 -8.72
C PRO A 79 -10.66 13.90 -9.67
N ALA A 80 -10.99 13.21 -10.77
CA ALA A 80 -12.04 13.64 -11.70
C ALA A 80 -13.43 13.49 -11.07
N VAL A 81 -13.66 12.41 -10.31
CA VAL A 81 -14.92 12.21 -9.56
C VAL A 81 -15.10 13.29 -8.50
N LYS A 82 -14.04 13.61 -7.72
CA LYS A 82 -14.01 14.73 -6.78
C LYS A 82 -14.36 16.06 -7.45
N ALA A 83 -13.70 16.37 -8.57
CA ALA A 83 -13.91 17.62 -9.30
C ALA A 83 -15.33 17.73 -9.87
N PHE A 84 -15.89 16.65 -10.41
CA PHE A 84 -17.27 16.62 -10.90
C PHE A 84 -18.27 16.82 -9.76
N HIS A 85 -18.15 16.05 -8.67
CA HIS A 85 -19.05 16.10 -7.52
C HIS A 85 -19.07 17.50 -6.85
N ALA A 86 -17.93 18.18 -6.82
CA ALA A 86 -17.81 19.54 -6.28
C ALA A 86 -18.56 20.62 -7.09
N VAL A 87 -18.84 20.36 -8.38
CA VAL A 87 -19.61 21.26 -9.26
C VAL A 87 -21.06 20.80 -9.40
N TYR A 88 -21.27 19.48 -9.48
CA TYR A 88 -22.57 18.86 -9.64
C TYR A 88 -22.73 17.71 -8.64
N LEU A 89 -23.46 17.97 -7.56
CA LEU A 89 -23.62 17.05 -6.44
C LEU A 89 -24.26 15.73 -6.92
N LEU A 90 -23.48 14.65 -6.87
CA LEU A 90 -23.92 13.31 -7.26
C LEU A 90 -24.72 12.65 -6.14
N GLU A 91 -25.76 11.91 -6.51
CA GLU A 91 -26.60 11.14 -5.59
C GLU A 91 -25.97 9.76 -5.31
N LYS A 92 -26.34 9.12 -4.19
CA LYS A 92 -25.72 7.85 -3.74
C LYS A 92 -25.85 6.76 -4.81
N GLU A 93 -27.01 6.71 -5.44
CA GLU A 93 -27.40 5.79 -6.50
C GLU A 93 -26.56 5.98 -7.77
N GLU A 94 -26.19 7.23 -8.08
CA GLU A 94 -25.27 7.57 -9.17
C GLU A 94 -23.84 7.13 -8.86
N LEU A 95 -23.37 7.34 -7.62
CA LEU A 95 -22.04 6.90 -7.19
C LEU A 95 -21.88 5.37 -7.23
N ILE A 96 -22.92 4.63 -6.83
CA ILE A 96 -22.99 3.16 -6.97
C ILE A 96 -22.97 2.75 -8.45
N ALA A 97 -23.64 3.50 -9.32
CA ALA A 97 -23.70 3.21 -10.75
C ALA A 97 -22.39 3.53 -11.51
N LEU A 98 -21.55 4.43 -11.01
CA LEU A 98 -20.40 4.97 -11.75
C LEU A 98 -19.40 3.91 -12.21
N TRP A 99 -18.84 3.10 -11.29
CA TRP A 99 -17.87 2.07 -11.68
C TRP A 99 -18.47 0.96 -12.57
N PRO A 100 -19.69 0.43 -12.30
CA PRO A 100 -20.41 -0.42 -13.24
C PRO A 100 -20.56 0.16 -14.66
N LEU A 101 -20.81 1.47 -14.80
CA LEU A 101 -20.88 2.14 -16.11
C LEU A 101 -19.52 2.28 -16.78
N ILE A 102 -18.45 2.59 -16.02
CA ILE A 102 -17.07 2.62 -16.54
C ILE A 102 -16.69 1.24 -17.12
N VAL A 103 -16.97 0.15 -16.39
CA VAL A 103 -16.72 -1.22 -16.86
C VAL A 103 -17.59 -1.56 -18.09
N ALA A 104 -18.84 -1.09 -18.15
CA ALA A 104 -19.67 -1.25 -19.36
C ALA A 104 -19.08 -0.52 -20.57
N ARG A 105 -18.67 0.75 -20.41
CA ARG A 105 -18.04 1.55 -21.48
C ARG A 105 -16.77 0.88 -21.96
N ALA A 106 -15.92 0.39 -21.06
CA ALA A 106 -14.71 -0.36 -21.40
C ALA A 106 -14.99 -1.64 -22.21
N CYS A 107 -16.05 -2.39 -21.86
CA CYS A 107 -16.48 -3.56 -22.65
C CYS A 107 -16.97 -3.17 -24.06
N VAL A 108 -17.68 -2.04 -24.19
CA VAL A 108 -18.19 -1.55 -25.48
C VAL A 108 -17.06 -1.06 -26.37
N LEU A 109 -16.11 -0.29 -25.82
CA LEU A 109 -14.91 0.18 -26.51
C LEU A 109 -14.13 -1.01 -27.08
N LEU A 110 -13.69 -1.94 -26.22
CA LEU A 110 -12.94 -3.14 -26.64
C LEU A 110 -13.64 -3.93 -27.76
N ALA A 111 -14.97 -4.07 -27.69
CA ALA A 111 -15.75 -4.73 -28.74
C ALA A 111 -15.79 -3.92 -30.05
N ALA A 112 -15.91 -2.59 -29.97
CA ALA A 112 -15.89 -1.68 -31.11
C ALA A 112 -14.52 -1.70 -31.82
N SER A 113 -13.41 -1.59 -31.09
CA SER A 113 -12.05 -1.72 -31.64
C SER A 113 -11.84 -3.05 -32.36
N HIS A 114 -12.24 -4.17 -31.74
CA HIS A 114 -12.16 -5.48 -32.39
C HIS A 114 -13.02 -5.58 -33.66
N GLN A 115 -14.17 -4.92 -33.71
CA GLN A 115 -14.99 -4.84 -34.92
C GLN A 115 -14.33 -3.97 -36.00
N GLN A 116 -13.79 -2.80 -35.64
CA GLN A 116 -13.16 -1.87 -36.56
C GLN A 116 -11.91 -2.46 -37.22
N LEU A 117 -11.02 -3.05 -36.42
CA LEU A 117 -9.81 -3.74 -36.93
C LEU A 117 -10.12 -4.99 -37.77
N ARG A 118 -11.31 -5.58 -37.64
CA ARG A 118 -11.77 -6.68 -38.51
C ARG A 118 -12.32 -6.17 -39.85
N LEU A 119 -12.82 -4.94 -39.90
CA LEU A 119 -13.34 -4.31 -41.12
C LEU A 119 -12.24 -3.63 -41.94
N ASP A 120 -11.28 -2.98 -41.27
CA ASP A 120 -10.10 -2.36 -41.88
C ASP A 120 -8.83 -2.72 -41.07
N PRO A 121 -8.20 -3.88 -41.33
CA PRO A 121 -6.98 -4.32 -40.64
C PRO A 121 -5.74 -3.46 -40.94
N SER A 122 -5.81 -2.57 -41.94
CA SER A 122 -4.73 -1.67 -42.36
C SER A 122 -4.76 -0.30 -41.69
N ASN A 123 -5.70 -0.08 -40.76
CA ASN A 123 -5.91 1.21 -40.13
C ASN A 123 -4.99 1.42 -38.92
N ASP A 124 -3.80 1.99 -39.15
CA ASP A 124 -2.81 2.26 -38.09
C ASP A 124 -3.37 3.12 -36.93
N TYR A 125 -4.31 4.04 -37.22
CA TYR A 125 -4.98 4.86 -36.20
C TYR A 125 -5.90 4.02 -35.32
N ALA A 126 -6.75 3.18 -35.91
CA ALA A 126 -7.59 2.24 -35.15
C ALA A 126 -6.75 1.23 -34.35
N ALA A 127 -5.58 0.82 -34.86
CA ALA A 127 -4.67 -0.07 -34.16
C ALA A 127 -4.05 0.59 -32.91
N ALA A 128 -3.74 1.88 -32.98
CA ALA A 128 -3.28 2.65 -31.82
C ALA A 128 -4.38 2.81 -30.77
N ASN A 129 -5.59 3.24 -31.16
CA ASN A 129 -6.70 3.40 -30.22
C ASN A 129 -7.10 2.07 -29.55
N ALA A 130 -7.09 0.96 -30.28
CA ALA A 130 -7.35 -0.37 -29.71
C ALA A 130 -6.35 -0.77 -28.60
N ALA A 131 -5.12 -0.26 -28.62
CA ALA A 131 -4.16 -0.46 -27.53
C ALA A 131 -4.55 0.34 -26.28
N HIS A 132 -5.02 1.58 -26.43
CA HIS A 132 -5.53 2.39 -25.31
C HIS A 132 -6.79 1.78 -24.71
N GLU A 133 -7.78 1.41 -25.53
CA GLU A 133 -9.04 0.79 -25.09
C GLU A 133 -8.83 -0.55 -24.39
N ARG A 134 -7.79 -1.30 -24.79
CA ARG A 134 -7.36 -2.49 -24.07
C ARG A 134 -6.84 -2.17 -22.67
N ILE A 135 -6.05 -1.13 -22.49
CA ILE A 135 -5.60 -0.67 -21.16
C ILE A 135 -6.79 -0.23 -20.31
N ILE A 136 -7.77 0.47 -20.90
CA ILE A 136 -9.03 0.85 -20.21
C ILE A 136 -9.74 -0.41 -19.71
N PHE A 137 -9.92 -1.42 -20.56
CA PHE A 137 -10.57 -2.68 -20.18
C PHE A 137 -9.81 -3.47 -19.13
N GLU A 138 -8.50 -3.67 -19.32
CA GLU A 138 -7.65 -4.42 -18.38
C GLU A 138 -7.61 -3.72 -17.01
N THR A 139 -7.54 -2.38 -16.98
CA THR A 139 -7.57 -1.60 -15.72
C THR A 139 -8.96 -1.63 -15.07
N ALA A 140 -10.04 -1.40 -15.83
CA ALA A 140 -11.40 -1.41 -15.31
C ALA A 140 -11.84 -2.78 -14.76
N THR A 141 -11.25 -3.87 -15.26
CA THR A 141 -11.53 -5.25 -14.81
C THR A 141 -10.47 -5.83 -13.85
N SER A 142 -9.42 -5.07 -13.52
CA SER A 142 -8.33 -5.52 -12.64
C SER A 142 -8.70 -5.65 -11.16
N VAL A 143 -9.82 -5.04 -10.74
CA VAL A 143 -10.21 -4.92 -9.32
C VAL A 143 -11.69 -5.27 -9.09
N PRO A 144 -12.07 -5.73 -7.89
CA PRO A 144 -13.47 -5.89 -7.50
C PRO A 144 -14.24 -4.57 -7.62
N PHE A 145 -15.52 -4.63 -7.99
CA PHE A 145 -16.37 -3.44 -8.08
C PHE A 145 -16.50 -2.74 -6.73
N GLU A 146 -16.58 -3.52 -5.66
CA GLU A 146 -16.67 -3.07 -4.27
C GLU A 146 -15.44 -2.25 -3.84
N LEU A 147 -14.26 -2.50 -4.45
CA LEU A 147 -13.07 -1.68 -4.18
C LEU A 147 -13.29 -0.27 -4.72
N MET A 148 -13.75 -0.13 -5.95
CA MET A 148 -13.92 1.18 -6.56
C MET A 148 -15.16 1.91 -6.04
N GLU A 149 -16.22 1.20 -5.65
CA GLU A 149 -17.35 1.78 -4.92
C GLU A 149 -16.89 2.41 -3.59
N LYS A 150 -16.19 1.64 -2.74
CA LYS A 150 -15.63 2.19 -1.49
C LYS A 150 -14.58 3.27 -1.73
N ALA A 151 -13.76 3.18 -2.80
CA ALA A 151 -12.79 4.20 -3.17
C ALA A 151 -13.45 5.52 -3.56
N ILE A 152 -14.55 5.47 -4.33
CA ILE A 152 -15.35 6.64 -4.71
C ILE A 152 -15.98 7.28 -3.48
N PHE A 153 -16.55 6.49 -2.57
CA PHE A 153 -17.19 7.00 -1.35
C PHE A 153 -16.18 7.67 -0.42
N LEU A 154 -15.04 7.01 -0.14
CA LEU A 154 -13.94 7.58 0.66
C LEU A 154 -13.29 8.79 -0.03
N ALA A 155 -13.28 8.84 -1.36
CA ALA A 155 -12.82 10.02 -2.09
C ALA A 155 -13.79 11.22 -1.98
N LEU A 156 -15.05 11.01 -1.60
CA LEU A 156 -16.03 12.08 -1.43
C LEU A 156 -16.35 12.36 0.06
N ASP A 157 -15.52 11.84 0.97
CA ASP A 157 -15.72 11.92 2.43
C ASP A 157 -17.10 11.38 2.87
N ILE A 158 -17.61 10.38 2.15
CA ILE A 158 -18.89 9.70 2.46
C ILE A 158 -18.60 8.55 3.42
N ASP A 159 -19.21 8.60 4.61
CA ASP A 159 -19.10 7.56 5.63
C ASP A 159 -19.53 6.19 5.11
N LEU A 160 -18.69 5.17 5.38
CA LEU A 160 -19.00 3.77 5.13
C LEU A 160 -19.65 3.14 6.38
N GLU A 161 -20.67 2.29 6.16
CA GLU A 161 -21.33 1.59 7.26
C GLU A 161 -20.39 0.54 7.87
N ALA A 162 -19.98 0.75 9.13
CA ALA A 162 -19.12 -0.16 9.86
C ALA A 162 -19.85 -1.47 10.20
N LYS A 163 -19.36 -2.60 9.67
CA LYS A 163 -19.88 -3.94 10.00
C LYS A 163 -19.30 -4.46 11.32
N HIS A 164 -20.13 -4.45 12.36
CA HIS A 164 -19.78 -5.03 13.66
C HIS A 164 -20.01 -6.54 13.68
N HIS A 165 -18.96 -7.33 13.45
CA HIS A 165 -19.02 -8.78 13.58
C HIS A 165 -18.88 -9.22 15.04
N ALA A 166 -19.97 -9.70 15.65
CA ALA A 166 -19.98 -10.21 17.02
C ALA A 166 -19.41 -11.65 17.13
N ASN A 167 -19.10 -12.07 18.36
CA ASN A 167 -18.85 -13.48 18.74
C ASN A 167 -17.72 -14.23 17.99
N ARG A 168 -16.57 -13.58 17.78
CA ARG A 168 -15.37 -14.24 17.21
C ARG A 168 -14.61 -15.06 18.26
N LYS A 169 -14.36 -16.34 17.96
CA LYS A 169 -13.43 -17.20 18.72
C LYS A 169 -12.04 -17.21 18.06
N SER A 170 -11.01 -17.55 18.85
CA SER A 170 -9.66 -17.79 18.31
C SER A 170 -9.62 -19.05 17.44
N ILE A 171 -8.99 -18.97 16.28
CA ILE A 171 -8.71 -20.13 15.41
C ILE A 171 -7.62 -21.07 15.97
N VAL A 172 -6.86 -20.63 16.99
CA VAL A 172 -5.79 -21.39 17.64
C VAL A 172 -5.96 -21.40 19.17
N PRO A 173 -7.07 -21.96 19.70
CA PRO A 173 -7.40 -21.89 21.13
C PRO A 173 -6.43 -22.65 22.04
N SER A 174 -5.53 -23.47 21.48
CA SER A 174 -4.49 -24.19 22.23
C SER A 174 -3.21 -23.37 22.45
N VAL A 175 -3.11 -22.15 21.91
CA VAL A 175 -1.93 -21.27 22.05
C VAL A 175 -2.38 -19.93 22.63
N ASP A 176 -1.75 -19.49 23.72
CA ASP A 176 -1.93 -18.12 24.19
C ASP A 176 -1.17 -17.15 23.27
N LEU A 177 -1.91 -16.42 22.44
CA LEU A 177 -1.33 -15.42 21.56
C LEU A 177 -1.04 -14.08 22.26
N ASN A 178 -1.52 -13.85 23.50
CA ASN A 178 -1.25 -12.62 24.23
C ASN A 178 0.21 -12.54 24.71
N SER A 179 0.83 -13.70 24.95
CA SER A 179 2.27 -13.82 25.24
C SER A 179 3.14 -13.98 23.98
N ALA A 180 2.55 -14.03 22.78
CA ALA A 180 3.31 -14.13 21.54
C ALA A 180 4.16 -12.88 21.29
N THR A 181 5.39 -13.09 20.79
CA THR A 181 6.26 -11.96 20.44
C THR A 181 5.77 -11.27 19.16
N GLN A 182 5.34 -10.03 19.29
CA GLN A 182 5.06 -9.18 18.13
C GLN A 182 6.38 -8.84 17.42
N VAL A 183 6.47 -9.24 16.16
CA VAL A 183 7.59 -8.94 15.27
C VAL A 183 7.28 -7.67 14.51
N ASP A 184 8.13 -6.68 14.70
CA ASP A 184 8.16 -5.46 13.91
C ASP A 184 8.90 -5.71 12.59
N LEU A 185 8.22 -5.45 11.46
CA LEU A 185 8.80 -5.50 10.12
C LEU A 185 8.74 -4.13 9.42
N SER A 186 8.46 -3.07 10.19
CA SER A 186 8.30 -1.70 9.71
C SER A 186 9.64 -1.03 9.36
N ILE A 187 9.55 0.25 9.00
CA ILE A 187 10.74 1.07 8.76
C ILE A 187 11.62 1.23 10.02
N ASP A 188 11.04 1.15 11.21
CA ASP A 188 11.71 1.47 12.47
C ASP A 188 12.52 0.30 13.06
N TYR A 189 12.34 -0.91 12.52
CA TYR A 189 12.96 -2.12 13.09
C TYR A 189 14.48 -2.02 13.13
N SER A 190 15.04 -1.96 14.34
CA SER A 190 16.44 -1.61 14.59
C SER A 190 17.44 -2.66 14.10
N ALA A 191 17.03 -3.93 13.98
CA ALA A 191 17.87 -4.99 13.41
C ALA A 191 17.83 -5.04 11.87
N PHE A 192 17.04 -4.19 11.19
CA PHE A 192 17.27 -3.91 9.78
C PHE A 192 18.51 -3.04 9.63
N VAL A 193 19.59 -3.61 9.09
CA VAL A 193 20.89 -2.97 8.93
C VAL A 193 21.54 -3.41 7.62
N ALA A 194 22.31 -2.50 7.00
CA ALA A 194 23.10 -2.76 5.80
C ALA A 194 22.35 -3.38 4.59
N GLY A 195 21.02 -3.30 4.54
CA GLY A 195 20.20 -3.85 3.46
C GLY A 195 19.74 -5.30 3.67
N ASN A 196 19.90 -5.87 4.88
CA ASN A 196 19.51 -7.26 5.17
C ASN A 196 18.01 -7.56 4.94
N TRP A 197 17.13 -6.55 5.00
CA TRP A 197 15.71 -6.64 4.67
C TRP A 197 15.41 -7.04 3.21
N ASN A 198 16.38 -6.93 2.31
CA ASN A 198 16.25 -7.38 0.93
C ASN A 198 16.42 -8.92 0.78
N SER A 199 16.78 -9.64 1.85
CA SER A 199 16.94 -11.10 1.81
C SER A 199 15.57 -11.75 1.79
N SER A 200 15.30 -12.63 0.82
CA SER A 200 13.97 -13.20 0.56
C SER A 200 13.34 -13.95 1.75
N ASN A 201 14.16 -14.47 2.67
CA ASN A 201 13.74 -15.21 3.85
C ASN A 201 13.74 -14.38 5.16
N ILE A 202 14.10 -13.10 5.14
CA ILE A 202 14.29 -12.30 6.37
C ILE A 202 13.02 -12.23 7.25
N LYS A 203 11.84 -12.07 6.64
CA LYS A 203 10.54 -12.09 7.34
C LYS A 203 10.34 -13.39 8.11
N GLN A 204 10.63 -14.53 7.46
CA GLN A 204 10.48 -15.86 8.04
C GLN A 204 11.50 -16.08 9.15
N GLN A 205 12.76 -15.71 8.92
CA GLN A 205 13.84 -15.80 9.92
C GLN A 205 13.49 -15.04 11.20
N ILE A 206 13.06 -13.78 11.11
CA ILE A 206 12.72 -12.99 12.30
C ILE A 206 11.51 -13.60 13.05
N LEU A 207 10.48 -14.07 12.33
CA LEU A 207 9.34 -14.77 12.93
C LEU A 207 9.78 -16.05 13.65
N PHE A 208 10.53 -16.94 13.00
CA PHE A 208 11.00 -18.18 13.62
C PHE A 208 11.96 -17.93 14.79
N ASP A 209 12.88 -16.96 14.70
CA ASP A 209 13.82 -16.63 15.78
C ASP A 209 13.15 -15.94 16.97
N ALA A 210 12.02 -15.26 16.76
CA ALA A 210 11.16 -14.79 17.83
C ALA A 210 10.41 -15.97 18.47
N ALA A 211 9.73 -16.80 17.68
CA ALA A 211 8.95 -17.94 18.18
C ALA A 211 9.81 -18.99 18.90
N ARG A 212 11.07 -19.21 18.48
CA ARG A 212 12.04 -20.07 19.20
C ARG A 212 12.34 -19.61 20.63
N LYS A 213 12.15 -18.32 20.94
CA LYS A 213 12.43 -17.74 22.27
C LYS A 213 11.22 -17.75 23.21
N THR A 214 10.02 -17.65 22.66
CA THR A 214 8.77 -17.41 23.41
C THR A 214 7.64 -18.39 23.12
N GLY A 215 7.87 -19.38 22.24
CA GLY A 215 6.90 -20.39 21.81
C GLY A 215 6.01 -19.95 20.64
N CYS A 216 5.69 -18.66 20.54
CA CYS A 216 4.87 -18.10 19.48
C CYS A 216 5.34 -16.69 19.09
N SER A 217 5.24 -16.33 17.81
CA SER A 217 5.45 -14.96 17.34
C SER A 217 4.42 -14.59 16.27
N LEU A 218 4.22 -13.29 16.02
CA LEU A 218 3.26 -12.83 15.02
C LEU A 218 3.62 -11.45 14.45
N THR A 219 3.08 -11.12 13.29
CA THR A 219 3.17 -9.76 12.71
C THR A 219 1.92 -8.95 13.01
N ARG A 220 1.97 -7.63 12.82
CA ARG A 220 0.78 -6.76 12.92
C ARG A 220 0.03 -6.64 11.58
N TYR A 221 -1.29 -6.47 11.65
CA TYR A 221 -2.11 -5.99 10.54
C TYR A 221 -1.87 -4.49 10.31
N GLY A 222 -2.02 -3.99 9.08
CA GLY A 222 -1.85 -2.57 8.73
C GLY A 222 -0.41 -2.04 8.80
N GLU A 223 0.56 -2.92 9.03
CA GLU A 223 1.98 -2.55 9.10
C GLU A 223 2.55 -2.33 7.69
N TYR A 224 3.14 -1.16 7.44
CA TYR A 224 3.97 -0.89 6.26
C TYR A 224 5.32 -1.61 6.39
N ARG A 225 5.57 -2.64 5.59
CA ARG A 225 6.75 -3.50 5.76
C ARG A 225 7.91 -3.11 4.83
N LEU A 226 9.06 -2.74 5.39
CA LEU A 226 10.29 -2.41 4.64
C LEU A 226 10.78 -3.58 3.74
N THR A 227 10.44 -4.81 4.11
CA THR A 227 10.71 -6.02 3.31
C THR A 227 9.97 -6.08 1.96
N ARG A 228 9.03 -5.15 1.72
CA ARG A 228 8.28 -5.00 0.45
C ARG A 228 8.82 -3.88 -0.44
N THR A 229 9.69 -3.03 0.09
CA THR A 229 10.27 -1.91 -0.63
C THR A 229 11.14 -2.36 -1.81
N ARG A 230 11.06 -1.62 -2.93
CA ARG A 230 11.94 -1.78 -4.09
C ARG A 230 12.66 -0.46 -4.36
N VAL A 231 13.99 -0.49 -4.28
CA VAL A 231 14.83 0.64 -4.73
C VAL A 231 14.73 0.81 -6.25
N ASN A 232 14.92 2.03 -6.74
CA ASN A 232 14.89 2.39 -8.17
C ASN A 232 13.57 2.02 -8.89
N SER A 233 12.45 1.97 -8.15
CA SER A 233 11.11 1.72 -8.67
C SER A 233 10.32 3.02 -8.83
N ARG A 234 9.69 3.23 -10.00
CA ARG A 234 8.66 4.28 -10.16
C ARG A 234 7.35 3.86 -9.51
N THR A 235 6.98 2.59 -9.60
CA THR A 235 5.79 2.00 -8.98
C THR A 235 5.89 2.04 -7.46
N GLU A 236 4.81 2.48 -6.82
CA GLU A 236 4.60 2.47 -5.38
C GLU A 236 4.67 1.02 -4.82
N PRO A 237 5.31 0.80 -3.65
CA PRO A 237 5.42 -0.55 -3.09
C PRO A 237 4.09 -1.02 -2.49
N GLU A 238 3.76 -2.30 -2.70
CA GLU A 238 2.71 -2.99 -1.95
C GLU A 238 3.22 -3.34 -0.54
N SER A 239 3.32 -2.34 0.34
CA SER A 239 3.93 -2.43 1.66
C SER A 239 2.94 -2.62 2.80
N PHE A 240 1.70 -2.17 2.66
CA PHE A 240 0.67 -2.22 3.71
C PHE A 240 0.12 -3.63 3.89
N ALA A 241 0.27 -4.23 5.07
CA ALA A 241 -0.12 -5.61 5.30
C ALA A 241 -1.62 -5.82 5.56
N LEU A 242 -2.30 -6.56 4.68
CA LEU A 242 -3.72 -6.93 4.81
C LEU A 242 -3.93 -8.29 5.53
N HIS A 243 -2.92 -8.76 6.28
CA HIS A 243 -2.92 -10.05 6.96
C HIS A 243 -2.07 -10.05 8.22
N ILE A 244 -2.41 -10.95 9.14
CA ILE A 244 -1.57 -11.32 10.28
C ILE A 244 -0.91 -12.67 9.95
N ALA A 245 0.42 -12.72 10.02
CA ALA A 245 1.17 -13.97 10.03
C ALA A 245 1.41 -14.40 11.48
N VAL A 246 1.04 -15.64 11.82
CA VAL A 246 1.20 -16.22 13.16
C VAL A 246 2.11 -17.44 13.07
N CYS A 247 3.25 -17.39 13.77
CA CYS A 247 4.23 -18.46 13.84
C CYS A 247 4.01 -19.29 15.11
N VAL A 248 3.58 -20.54 14.94
CA VAL A 248 3.23 -21.48 16.02
C VAL A 248 4.01 -22.80 15.89
N PRO A 249 4.04 -23.67 16.90
CA PRO A 249 4.51 -25.05 16.76
C PRO A 249 3.79 -25.78 15.63
N ALA A 250 4.54 -26.49 14.78
CA ALA A 250 3.98 -27.35 13.75
C ALA A 250 3.09 -28.44 14.39
N GLY A 251 1.98 -28.77 13.74
CA GLY A 251 0.96 -29.65 14.32
C GLY A 251 -0.05 -28.95 15.26
N THR A 252 0.09 -27.65 15.53
CA THR A 252 -0.93 -26.86 16.25
C THR A 252 -2.27 -26.95 15.53
N LYS A 253 -3.33 -27.36 16.23
CA LYS A 253 -4.69 -27.53 15.65
C LYS A 253 -5.31 -26.18 15.32
N ILE A 254 -5.83 -26.07 14.11
CA ILE A 254 -6.59 -24.90 13.64
C ILE A 254 -8.08 -25.27 13.64
N VAL A 255 -8.92 -24.43 14.24
CA VAL A 255 -10.35 -24.69 14.40
C VAL A 255 -11.23 -23.64 13.72
N ALA A 256 -12.44 -24.04 13.34
CA ALA A 256 -13.47 -23.12 12.86
C ALA A 256 -13.85 -22.12 13.97
N PRO A 257 -13.74 -20.79 13.76
CA PRO A 257 -14.10 -19.82 14.77
C PRO A 257 -15.62 -19.67 14.92
N PHE A 258 -16.38 -19.91 13.85
CA PHE A 258 -17.83 -19.80 13.74
C PHE A 258 -18.43 -21.05 13.06
N ASP A 259 -19.76 -21.17 13.10
CA ASP A 259 -20.50 -22.11 12.26
C ASP A 259 -20.58 -21.54 10.82
N GLY A 260 -20.45 -22.38 9.80
CA GLY A 260 -20.50 -21.89 8.42
C GLY A 260 -20.06 -22.89 7.37
N SER A 261 -19.63 -22.35 6.23
CA SER A 261 -19.07 -23.11 5.10
C SER A 261 -17.54 -23.02 5.06
N ALA A 262 -16.90 -24.06 4.50
CA ALA A 262 -15.47 -24.17 4.30
C ALA A 262 -15.19 -24.63 2.85
N ASP A 263 -14.44 -23.82 2.11
CA ASP A 263 -13.99 -24.13 0.74
C ASP A 263 -12.48 -23.98 0.62
N PHE A 264 -11.90 -24.62 -0.40
CA PHE A 264 -10.49 -24.48 -0.74
C PHE A 264 -10.33 -23.84 -2.12
N ALA A 265 -9.67 -22.69 -2.18
CA ALA A 265 -9.36 -21.97 -3.41
C ALA A 265 -7.96 -21.35 -3.30
N ASP A 266 -7.21 -21.34 -4.40
CA ASP A 266 -5.89 -20.69 -4.54
C ASP A 266 -4.92 -20.95 -3.36
N GLY A 267 -4.87 -22.21 -2.92
CA GLY A 267 -3.97 -22.66 -1.85
C GLY A 267 -4.42 -22.28 -0.43
N SER A 268 -5.57 -21.64 -0.28
CA SER A 268 -6.11 -21.13 0.98
C SER A 268 -7.42 -21.85 1.36
N LEU A 269 -7.60 -22.10 2.65
CA LEU A 269 -8.89 -22.49 3.21
C LEU A 269 -9.70 -21.23 3.50
N ILE A 270 -10.91 -21.13 2.95
CA ILE A 270 -11.82 -20.00 3.08
C ILE A 270 -13.03 -20.43 3.89
N LEU A 271 -13.24 -19.80 5.05
CA LEU A 271 -14.42 -20.00 5.89
C LEU A 271 -15.41 -18.86 5.69
N ARG A 272 -16.71 -19.15 5.62
CA ARG A 272 -17.76 -18.12 5.46
C ARG A 272 -18.96 -18.40 6.35
N ASP A 273 -19.37 -17.41 7.13
CA ASP A 273 -20.59 -17.39 7.97
C ASP A 273 -21.77 -16.67 7.29
N GLY A 274 -21.52 -15.97 6.18
CA GLY A 274 -22.49 -15.15 5.44
C GLY A 274 -22.30 -13.63 5.65
N GLU A 275 -21.55 -13.21 6.67
CA GLU A 275 -21.20 -11.81 6.95
C GLU A 275 -19.71 -11.51 6.67
N SER A 276 -18.85 -12.48 6.93
CA SER A 276 -17.39 -12.40 6.85
C SER A 276 -16.83 -13.61 6.09
N ASN A 277 -15.72 -13.38 5.39
CA ASN A 277 -14.89 -14.44 4.83
C ASN A 277 -13.56 -14.44 5.59
N LEU A 278 -13.10 -15.61 6.06
CA LEU A 278 -11.80 -15.78 6.71
C LEU A 278 -10.92 -16.70 5.86
N HIS A 279 -9.83 -16.13 5.35
CA HIS A 279 -8.84 -16.81 4.53
C HIS A 279 -7.67 -17.25 5.41
N LEU A 280 -7.36 -18.55 5.35
CA LEU A 280 -6.31 -19.20 6.11
C LEU A 280 -5.34 -19.91 5.14
N ASN A 281 -4.05 -19.62 5.27
CA ASN A 281 -2.99 -20.27 4.50
C ASN A 281 -1.85 -20.72 5.43
N GLY A 282 -0.99 -21.66 5.01
CA GLY A 282 0.06 -22.25 5.86
C GLY A 282 -0.40 -23.41 6.76
N LEU A 283 -1.55 -24.02 6.45
CA LEU A 283 -2.05 -25.22 7.12
C LEU A 283 -1.99 -26.46 6.22
N ASP A 284 -1.86 -27.62 6.87
CA ASP A 284 -2.14 -28.91 6.28
C ASP A 284 -3.59 -29.28 6.68
N ILE A 285 -4.48 -29.28 5.68
CA ILE A 285 -5.93 -29.44 5.87
C ILE A 285 -6.24 -30.88 6.28
N ARG A 286 -7.25 -31.03 7.14
CA ARG A 286 -7.73 -32.34 7.58
C ARG A 286 -8.34 -33.13 6.41
N ASP A 287 -7.91 -34.38 6.24
CA ASP A 287 -8.53 -35.33 5.31
C ASP A 287 -10.03 -35.47 5.56
N GLY A 288 -10.83 -35.30 4.50
CA GLY A 288 -12.28 -35.39 4.57
C GLY A 288 -12.95 -34.26 5.34
N LEU A 289 -12.35 -33.07 5.41
CA LEU A 289 -13.03 -31.86 5.90
C LEU A 289 -14.34 -31.65 5.13
N ALA A 290 -15.44 -31.51 5.87
CA ALA A 290 -16.76 -31.27 5.28
C ALA A 290 -16.91 -29.80 4.85
N HIS A 291 -17.70 -29.56 3.79
CA HIS A 291 -18.01 -28.20 3.33
C HIS A 291 -18.83 -27.39 4.37
N SER A 292 -19.60 -28.04 5.24
CA SER A 292 -20.22 -27.40 6.41
C SER A 292 -19.38 -27.71 7.64
N VAL A 293 -19.06 -26.67 8.43
CA VAL A 293 -18.29 -26.78 9.67
C VAL A 293 -19.03 -26.12 10.84
N SER A 294 -18.86 -26.66 12.04
CA SER A 294 -19.33 -26.07 13.29
C SER A 294 -18.18 -25.41 14.06
N SER A 295 -18.49 -24.37 14.83
CA SER A 295 -17.55 -23.61 15.64
C SER A 295 -16.82 -24.51 16.65
N GLY A 296 -15.51 -24.65 16.48
CA GLY A 296 -14.64 -25.56 17.22
C GLY A 296 -14.20 -26.82 16.45
N ASP A 297 -14.75 -27.09 15.27
CA ASP A 297 -14.31 -28.19 14.42
C ASP A 297 -12.86 -28.00 13.97
N VAL A 298 -12.08 -29.09 14.02
CA VAL A 298 -10.68 -29.09 13.57
C VAL A 298 -10.64 -29.09 12.04
N LEU A 299 -10.15 -27.98 11.49
CA LEU A 299 -9.96 -27.72 10.06
C LEU A 299 -8.69 -28.37 9.51
N GLY A 300 -7.65 -28.43 10.35
CA GLY A 300 -6.32 -28.89 9.97
C GLY A 300 -5.30 -28.58 11.05
N VAL A 301 -4.02 -28.61 10.68
CA VAL A 301 -2.90 -28.27 11.57
C VAL A 301 -1.92 -27.29 10.91
N ALA A 302 -1.19 -26.53 11.71
CA ALA A 302 -0.06 -25.71 11.24
C ALA A 302 1.00 -26.60 10.57
N ARG A 303 1.41 -26.25 9.34
CA ARG A 303 2.47 -26.97 8.59
C ARG A 303 3.81 -26.91 9.33
N ASN A 304 4.72 -27.84 9.05
CA ASN A 304 6.12 -27.72 9.45
C ASN A 304 6.93 -27.01 8.35
N ASP A 305 7.09 -25.69 8.47
CA ASP A 305 7.84 -24.88 7.51
C ASP A 305 9.34 -24.86 7.84
N GLN A 306 9.71 -24.68 9.12
CA GLN A 306 11.11 -24.72 9.54
C GLN A 306 11.29 -25.15 11.01
N GLY A 307 11.94 -26.30 11.21
CA GLY A 307 12.47 -26.70 12.52
C GLY A 307 11.40 -26.95 13.59
N GLY A 308 10.22 -27.45 13.20
CA GLY A 308 9.10 -27.71 14.11
C GLY A 308 8.20 -26.49 14.33
N LEU A 309 8.35 -25.43 13.53
CA LEU A 309 7.48 -24.25 13.52
C LEU A 309 6.82 -24.10 12.15
N GLY A 310 5.61 -23.53 12.14
CA GLY A 310 4.82 -23.19 10.95
C GLY A 310 4.28 -21.78 11.02
N ILE A 311 4.12 -21.13 9.86
CA ILE A 311 3.54 -19.78 9.75
C ILE A 311 2.17 -19.88 9.09
N ILE A 312 1.14 -19.49 9.83
CA ILE A 312 -0.23 -19.37 9.33
C ILE A 312 -0.46 -17.92 8.90
N TYR A 313 -0.99 -17.71 7.71
CA TYR A 313 -1.45 -16.41 7.25
C TYR A 313 -2.96 -16.32 7.44
N VAL A 314 -3.39 -15.27 8.12
CA VAL A 314 -4.80 -15.01 8.48
C VAL A 314 -5.20 -13.67 7.87
N GLN A 315 -6.24 -13.67 7.04
CA GLN A 315 -6.80 -12.49 6.38
C GLN A 315 -8.33 -12.57 6.41
N GLN A 316 -9.02 -11.50 6.78
CA GLN A 316 -10.46 -11.38 6.64
C GLN A 316 -10.79 -10.66 5.33
N SER A 317 -11.95 -10.92 4.72
CA SER A 317 -12.54 -10.06 3.70
C SER A 317 -14.07 -9.94 3.79
N GLU A 318 -14.61 -8.79 3.39
CA GLU A 318 -16.06 -8.57 3.21
C GLU A 318 -16.59 -9.11 1.88
N ILE A 319 -15.69 -9.37 0.91
CA ILE A 319 -16.04 -9.81 -0.44
C ILE A 319 -15.61 -11.25 -0.70
N VAL A 320 -16.39 -11.94 -1.53
CA VAL A 320 -16.01 -13.22 -2.15
C VAL A 320 -15.16 -12.89 -3.38
N SER A 321 -13.86 -13.09 -3.26
CA SER A 321 -12.88 -12.98 -4.34
C SER A 321 -11.81 -14.04 -4.12
N ASP A 322 -11.41 -14.72 -5.20
CA ASP A 322 -10.33 -15.72 -5.16
C ASP A 322 -8.95 -15.04 -5.18
N ALA A 323 -8.86 -13.83 -5.76
CA ALA A 323 -7.62 -13.06 -5.93
C ALA A 323 -7.55 -11.85 -4.98
N LEU A 324 -7.46 -12.09 -3.67
CA LEU A 324 -7.24 -11.01 -2.69
C LEU A 324 -5.75 -10.70 -2.49
N PRO A 325 -5.36 -9.41 -2.46
CA PRO A 325 -3.98 -9.05 -2.21
C PRO A 325 -3.61 -9.29 -0.74
N GLN A 326 -2.42 -9.85 -0.51
CA GLN A 326 -1.83 -9.95 0.83
C GLN A 326 -1.26 -8.61 1.32
N PHE A 327 -1.04 -7.66 0.40
CA PHE A 327 -0.52 -6.33 0.68
C PHE A 327 -1.14 -5.28 -0.25
N ALA A 328 -1.49 -4.10 0.27
CA ALA A 328 -1.89 -2.94 -0.52
C ALA A 328 -0.73 -1.96 -0.75
N LYS A 329 -0.87 -1.11 -1.77
CA LYS A 329 -0.13 0.15 -1.88
C LYS A 329 -0.61 1.13 -0.79
N PRO A 330 0.25 1.98 -0.20
CA PRO A 330 -0.16 3.06 0.72
C PRO A 330 -1.33 3.92 0.19
N SER A 331 -1.27 4.37 -1.06
CA SER A 331 -2.34 5.13 -1.74
C SER A 331 -3.71 4.42 -1.78
N GLN A 332 -3.72 3.09 -1.67
CA GLN A 332 -4.92 2.25 -1.69
C GLN A 332 -5.24 1.63 -0.31
N ALA A 333 -4.41 1.86 0.71
CA ALA A 333 -4.45 1.15 1.99
C ALA A 333 -5.74 1.39 2.79
N ALA A 334 -6.29 2.61 2.73
CA ALA A 334 -7.57 2.95 3.36
C ALA A 334 -8.72 2.09 2.79
N VAL A 335 -8.86 2.07 1.46
CA VAL A 335 -9.93 1.34 0.78
C VAL A 335 -9.77 -0.18 0.93
N TRP A 336 -8.53 -0.68 0.82
CA TRP A 336 -8.28 -2.11 1.04
C TRP A 336 -8.52 -2.53 2.49
N SER A 337 -8.33 -1.66 3.48
CA SER A 337 -8.67 -1.95 4.88
C SER A 337 -10.17 -2.13 5.09
N GLU A 338 -10.99 -1.43 4.31
CA GLU A 338 -12.45 -1.56 4.34
C GLU A 338 -12.96 -2.83 3.64
N LEU A 339 -12.18 -3.42 2.72
CA LEU A 339 -12.52 -4.71 2.11
C LEU A 339 -11.90 -5.90 2.81
N CYS A 340 -10.72 -5.72 3.39
CA CYS A 340 -9.93 -6.74 4.09
C CYS A 340 -9.57 -6.27 5.52
N PRO A 341 -10.58 -6.04 6.39
CA PRO A 341 -10.37 -5.48 7.73
C PRO A 341 -9.55 -6.41 8.64
N SER A 342 -9.12 -5.89 9.79
CA SER A 342 -8.21 -6.63 10.67
C SER A 342 -8.77 -8.00 11.11
N PRO A 343 -8.03 -9.09 10.85
CA PRO A 343 -8.39 -10.42 11.34
C PRO A 343 -8.06 -10.63 12.83
N ALA A 344 -7.54 -9.62 13.55
CA ALA A 344 -7.10 -9.76 14.95
C ALA A 344 -8.21 -10.31 15.89
N GLY A 345 -9.48 -10.03 15.60
CA GLY A 345 -10.62 -10.61 16.33
C GLY A 345 -10.70 -12.14 16.26
N PHE A 346 -10.28 -12.77 15.15
CA PHE A 346 -10.20 -14.23 14.99
C PHE A 346 -8.96 -14.85 15.65
N LEU A 347 -8.12 -14.01 16.28
CA LEU A 347 -6.99 -14.40 17.12
C LEU A 347 -7.25 -14.03 18.60
N CYS A 348 -8.38 -13.37 18.90
CA CYS A 348 -8.70 -12.74 20.18
C CYS A 348 -7.65 -11.71 20.63
N LEU A 349 -7.17 -10.88 19.69
CA LEU A 349 -6.13 -9.86 19.90
C LEU A 349 -6.59 -8.45 19.52
N SER A 350 -5.88 -7.44 20.01
CA SER A 350 -6.00 -6.03 19.61
C SER A 350 -4.60 -5.46 19.36
N ILE A 351 -4.03 -5.78 18.20
CA ILE A 351 -2.58 -5.65 17.90
C ILE A 351 -2.29 -4.98 16.55
N ASP A 352 -3.25 -4.26 16.00
CA ASP A 352 -3.08 -3.60 14.70
C ASP A 352 -1.98 -2.54 14.79
N ALA A 353 -1.27 -2.33 13.68
CA ALA A 353 -0.28 -1.26 13.61
C ALA A 353 -0.97 0.09 13.79
N SER A 354 -0.45 0.91 14.70
CA SER A 354 -0.93 2.28 14.86
C SER A 354 -0.66 3.06 13.57
N SER A 355 -1.67 3.76 13.06
CA SER A 355 -1.45 4.77 12.02
C SER A 355 -0.58 5.87 12.61
N MET A 356 0.72 5.89 12.30
CA MET A 356 1.47 7.13 12.43
C MET A 356 0.78 8.18 11.56
N GLN A 357 0.61 9.38 12.10
CA GLN A 357 -0.02 10.51 11.41
C GLN A 357 1.08 11.55 11.13
N PRO A 358 1.71 11.54 9.94
CA PRO A 358 2.87 12.39 9.65
C PRO A 358 2.59 13.88 9.84
N ALA A 359 1.38 14.32 9.49
CA ALA A 359 0.90 15.69 9.73
C ALA A 359 1.05 16.11 11.21
N SER A 360 0.74 15.22 12.16
CA SER A 360 0.86 15.49 13.60
C SER A 360 2.32 15.66 14.06
N LEU A 361 3.27 15.01 13.38
CA LEU A 361 4.70 15.13 13.66
C LEU A 361 5.29 16.39 13.02
N LEU A 362 4.86 16.72 11.80
CA LEU A 362 5.23 17.96 11.11
C LEU A 362 4.72 19.20 11.88
N GLU A 363 3.49 19.17 12.38
CA GLU A 363 2.97 20.20 13.29
C GLU A 363 3.80 20.35 14.58
N LYS A 364 4.12 19.24 15.25
CA LYS A 364 4.96 19.25 16.46
C LYS A 364 6.33 19.86 16.15
N ARG A 365 6.90 19.55 14.98
CA ARG A 365 8.15 20.13 14.49
C ARG A 365 8.04 21.65 14.29
N TYR A 366 6.98 22.15 13.63
CA TYR A 366 6.76 23.60 13.48
C TYR A 366 6.58 24.33 14.82
N LYS A 367 5.97 23.68 15.81
CA LYS A 367 5.81 24.22 17.17
C LYS A 367 7.13 24.23 17.98
N SER A 368 8.14 23.44 17.58
CA SER A 368 9.36 23.21 18.36
C SER A 368 10.64 23.79 17.75
N LEU A 369 10.65 24.16 16.46
CA LEU A 369 11.83 24.64 15.75
C LEU A 369 11.60 26.03 15.13
N ALA A 370 12.68 26.79 14.97
CA ALA A 370 12.63 28.10 14.34
C ALA A 370 12.22 28.00 12.86
N GLY A 371 11.23 28.80 12.44
CA GLY A 371 10.69 28.82 11.07
C GLY A 371 11.66 29.25 9.95
N THR A 372 12.92 29.54 10.28
CA THR A 372 13.99 29.73 9.30
C THR A 372 14.48 28.41 8.69
N GLN A 373 14.18 27.25 9.32
CA GLN A 373 14.43 25.94 8.74
C GLN A 373 13.39 25.62 7.66
N LYS A 374 13.79 25.74 6.39
CA LYS A 374 12.93 25.44 5.23
C LYS A 374 12.84 23.94 4.95
N HIS A 375 11.74 23.53 4.35
CA HIS A 375 11.57 22.21 3.74
C HIS A 375 11.92 22.26 2.25
N TYR A 376 12.27 21.11 1.66
CA TYR A 376 12.51 20.98 0.22
C TYR A 376 11.21 20.87 -0.60
N TYR A 377 10.12 20.46 0.04
CA TYR A 377 8.80 20.25 -0.57
C TYR A 377 7.71 20.85 0.33
N GLU A 378 6.56 21.19 -0.27
CA GLU A 378 5.37 21.69 0.43
C GLU A 378 4.80 20.64 1.38
N ASN A 379 4.64 19.40 0.89
CA ASN A 379 4.28 18.22 1.67
C ASN A 379 5.51 17.29 1.74
N PRO A 380 6.42 17.48 2.72
CA PRO A 380 7.64 16.68 2.82
C PRO A 380 7.35 15.25 3.32
N PRO A 381 7.87 14.19 2.67
CA PRO A 381 7.73 12.83 3.17
C PRO A 381 8.48 12.64 4.49
N GLN A 382 7.94 11.79 5.38
CA GLN A 382 8.58 11.45 6.65
C GLN A 382 9.64 10.36 6.44
N ILE A 383 10.90 10.78 6.31
CA ILE A 383 12.05 9.89 6.08
C ILE A 383 12.66 9.45 7.41
N GLU A 384 12.53 8.16 7.75
CA GLU A 384 13.06 7.58 9.00
C GLU A 384 14.25 6.63 8.78
N ARG A 385 14.60 6.31 7.53
CA ARG A 385 15.72 5.42 7.21
C ARG A 385 16.44 5.83 5.94
N GLY A 386 17.73 5.50 5.87
CA GLY A 386 18.54 5.58 4.67
C GLY A 386 19.52 4.42 4.54
N TRP A 387 19.86 4.06 3.31
CA TRP A 387 20.84 3.01 2.98
C TRP A 387 21.52 3.36 1.66
N LYS A 388 22.85 3.53 1.69
CA LYS A 388 23.66 3.97 0.55
C LYS A 388 23.11 5.29 -0.04
N GLU A 389 22.82 5.34 -1.33
CA GLU A 389 22.21 6.47 -2.04
C GLU A 389 20.69 6.61 -1.86
N HIS A 390 20.03 5.75 -1.06
CA HIS A 390 18.57 5.75 -0.89
C HIS A 390 18.09 6.27 0.46
N LEU A 391 16.98 7.00 0.42
CA LEU A 391 16.14 7.38 1.57
C LEU A 391 14.83 6.58 1.53
N PHE A 392 14.23 6.35 2.69
CA PHE A 392 13.01 5.57 2.84
C PHE A 392 12.03 6.28 3.79
N ASP A 393 10.76 6.37 3.38
CA ASP A 393 9.70 6.87 4.26
C ASP A 393 9.05 5.77 5.10
N THR A 394 8.15 6.20 6.00
CA THR A 394 7.35 5.36 6.89
C THR A 394 6.39 4.40 6.18
N GLU A 395 6.06 4.68 4.92
CA GLU A 395 5.20 3.84 4.07
C GLU A 395 6.02 2.84 3.24
N GLY A 396 7.35 2.94 3.29
CA GLY A 396 8.29 2.04 2.61
C GLY A 396 8.63 2.43 1.18
N ARG A 397 8.30 3.65 0.73
CA ARG A 397 8.76 4.17 -0.57
C ARG A 397 10.26 4.44 -0.50
N ALA A 398 10.99 4.05 -1.54
CA ALA A 398 12.40 4.37 -1.70
C ALA A 398 12.58 5.58 -2.62
N TYR A 399 13.41 6.53 -2.19
CA TYR A 399 13.80 7.72 -2.95
C TYR A 399 15.30 7.68 -3.23
N LEU A 400 15.72 8.08 -4.43
CA LEU A 400 17.13 8.32 -4.73
C LEU A 400 17.54 9.69 -4.16
N ASP A 401 18.55 9.72 -3.30
CA ASP A 401 19.03 10.95 -2.69
C ASP A 401 19.97 11.70 -3.64
N MET A 402 19.45 12.78 -4.22
CA MET A 402 20.21 13.70 -5.07
C MET A 402 20.43 15.07 -4.39
N VAL A 403 20.15 15.17 -3.09
CA VAL A 403 20.10 16.46 -2.36
C VAL A 403 21.13 16.53 -1.23
N ASN A 404 21.31 15.45 -0.46
CA ASN A 404 22.18 15.49 0.71
C ASN A 404 23.67 15.40 0.34
N ASN A 405 24.44 16.41 0.75
CA ASN A 405 25.90 16.42 0.66
C ASN A 405 26.60 15.94 1.95
N VAL A 406 25.88 15.88 3.07
CA VAL A 406 26.38 15.48 4.41
C VAL A 406 26.80 14.01 4.44
N THR A 407 26.03 13.13 3.79
CA THR A 407 26.22 11.67 3.80
C THR A 407 27.09 11.21 2.63
N THR A 408 28.30 11.78 2.53
CA THR A 408 29.22 11.62 1.37
C THR A 408 29.64 10.17 1.06
N ILE A 409 29.50 9.24 2.01
CA ILE A 409 29.77 7.80 1.82
C ILE A 409 28.48 6.94 1.78
N GLY A 410 27.33 7.57 1.62
CA GLY A 410 26.02 6.95 1.69
C GLY A 410 25.46 6.82 3.12
N HIS A 411 24.15 6.69 3.19
CA HIS A 411 23.37 6.51 4.41
C HIS A 411 23.59 5.13 5.05
N GLY A 412 23.50 5.06 6.37
CA GLY A 412 23.54 3.79 7.12
C GLY A 412 24.85 2.99 6.99
N HIS A 413 25.97 3.63 6.65
CA HIS A 413 27.23 2.95 6.30
C HIS A 413 27.80 2.12 7.48
N PRO A 414 27.75 0.76 7.44
CA PRO A 414 27.92 -0.08 8.63
C PRO A 414 29.32 0.01 9.24
N ARG A 415 30.38 0.06 8.43
CA ARG A 415 31.76 0.20 8.91
C ARG A 415 32.02 1.55 9.61
N LEU A 416 31.28 2.60 9.25
CA LEU A 416 31.41 3.89 9.93
C LEU A 416 30.72 3.81 11.28
N ALA A 417 29.48 3.33 11.31
CA ALA A 417 28.72 3.12 12.54
C ALA A 417 29.49 2.26 13.56
N GLU A 418 30.05 1.12 13.14
CA GLU A 418 30.86 0.24 13.99
C GLU A 418 32.12 0.93 14.54
N ASN A 419 32.90 1.61 13.70
CA ASN A 419 34.09 2.33 14.15
C ASN A 419 33.75 3.45 15.14
N VAL A 420 32.66 4.18 14.87
CA VAL A 420 32.15 5.27 15.71
C VAL A 420 31.67 4.74 17.06
N HIS A 421 30.86 3.67 17.06
CA HIS A 421 30.38 2.98 18.26
C HIS A 421 31.55 2.49 19.13
N ARG A 422 32.51 1.79 18.53
CA ARG A 422 33.71 1.28 19.20
C ARG A 422 34.54 2.39 19.85
N GLN A 423 34.70 3.52 19.16
CA GLN A 423 35.41 4.67 19.74
C GLN A 423 34.60 5.32 20.88
N TRP A 424 33.28 5.42 20.75
CA TRP A 424 32.41 5.98 21.80
C TRP A 424 32.42 5.16 23.10
N LEU A 425 32.47 3.83 23.00
CA LEU A 425 32.64 2.92 24.14
C LEU A 425 34.03 3.05 24.80
N LYS A 426 35.05 3.47 24.05
CA LYS A 426 36.43 3.61 24.54
C LYS A 426 36.69 4.98 25.17
N LEU A 427 36.46 6.06 24.43
CA LEU A 427 36.70 7.45 24.85
C LEU A 427 36.10 8.45 23.85
N ASN A 428 35.27 9.37 24.34
CA ASN A 428 34.88 10.57 23.59
C ASN A 428 35.17 11.82 24.43
N THR A 429 36.23 12.56 24.09
CA THR A 429 36.66 13.76 24.83
C THR A 429 37.32 14.79 23.93
N ASN A 430 37.40 16.03 24.42
CA ASN A 430 38.01 17.15 23.70
C ASN A 430 39.54 17.00 23.57
N SER A 431 40.12 17.74 22.62
CA SER A 431 41.55 17.66 22.26
C SER A 431 42.56 18.20 23.28
N ARG A 432 42.13 18.59 24.49
CA ARG A 432 43.04 18.95 25.59
C ARG A 432 43.63 17.72 26.27
N PHE A 433 42.99 16.56 26.14
CA PHE A 433 43.53 15.29 26.61
C PHE A 433 44.45 14.65 25.56
N HIS A 434 45.44 13.90 26.03
CA HIS A 434 46.41 13.22 25.16
C HIS A 434 45.93 11.81 24.77
N TYR A 435 45.65 11.59 23.49
CA TYR A 435 45.25 10.29 22.95
C TYR A 435 45.70 10.12 21.49
N SER A 436 45.87 8.87 21.07
CA SER A 436 46.54 8.50 19.80
C SER A 436 45.74 8.84 18.53
N GLU A 437 44.41 8.78 18.62
CA GLU A 437 43.51 8.80 17.47
C GLU A 437 43.56 10.14 16.72
N VAL A 438 43.72 11.26 17.44
CA VAL A 438 43.94 12.59 16.85
C VAL A 438 45.28 12.67 16.10
N ALA A 439 46.32 11.98 16.56
CA ALA A 439 47.61 11.95 15.88
C ALA A 439 47.57 11.10 14.60
N VAL A 440 46.88 9.95 14.64
CA VAL A 440 46.67 9.07 13.47
C VAL A 440 45.85 9.78 12.40
N PHE A 441 44.69 10.33 12.74
CA PHE A 441 43.82 11.04 11.80
C PHE A 441 44.53 12.21 11.09
N ARG A 442 45.40 12.93 11.80
CA ARG A 442 46.24 14.01 11.23
C ARG A 442 47.29 13.48 10.24
N LYS A 443 47.80 12.26 10.41
CA LYS A 443 48.75 11.63 9.48
C LYS A 443 48.06 11.26 8.17
N ASP A 444 46.86 10.71 8.25
CA ASP A 444 46.09 10.31 7.07
C ASP A 444 45.66 11.54 6.26
N LEU A 445 45.12 12.57 6.91
CA LEU A 445 44.81 13.86 6.26
C LEU A 445 46.04 14.51 5.57
N ARG A 446 47.25 14.31 6.08
CA ARG A 446 48.49 14.81 5.44
C ARG A 446 48.82 14.11 4.12
N LEU A 447 48.41 12.85 3.93
CA LEU A 447 48.56 12.15 2.65
C LEU A 447 47.63 12.78 1.60
N TRP A 448 46.37 13.03 1.95
CA TRP A 448 45.41 13.75 1.08
C TRP A 448 45.86 15.18 0.77
N ARG A 449 46.51 15.86 1.72
CA ARG A 449 47.05 17.22 1.53
C ARG A 449 48.12 17.32 0.42
N ARG A 450 48.80 16.22 0.07
CA ARG A 450 49.73 16.17 -1.08
C ARG A 450 49.01 16.20 -2.45
N MET A 451 47.69 16.05 -2.47
CA MET A 451 46.84 16.15 -3.68
C MET A 451 46.18 17.54 -3.84
N GLY A 452 46.62 18.56 -3.08
CA GLY A 452 46.30 19.96 -3.36
C GLY A 452 45.23 20.64 -2.50
N LEU A 453 44.50 19.92 -1.63
CA LEU A 453 43.56 20.57 -0.70
C LEU A 453 44.27 21.12 0.57
N ILE A 454 44.07 22.40 0.86
CA ILE A 454 44.42 23.02 2.15
C ILE A 454 43.12 23.32 2.90
N LEU A 455 42.93 22.69 4.06
CA LEU A 455 41.83 23.01 4.99
C LEU A 455 42.27 23.04 6.45
N TYR A 456 41.64 23.98 7.16
CA TYR A 456 41.62 24.23 8.60
C TYR A 456 40.27 24.93 8.90
N PHE A 457 39.59 24.75 10.03
CA PHE A 457 39.88 23.91 11.20
C PHE A 457 38.63 23.08 11.58
N TRP A 458 38.69 22.47 12.77
CA TRP A 458 37.67 21.67 13.45
C TRP A 458 36.29 22.32 13.65
N SER A 459 35.22 21.51 13.56
CA SER A 459 34.58 20.96 14.75
C SER A 459 33.71 19.72 14.46
N ILE A 460 33.84 18.66 15.28
CA ILE A 460 32.68 17.89 15.74
C ILE A 460 32.54 18.23 17.22
N ALA A 461 32.05 19.43 17.46
CA ALA A 461 31.57 19.90 18.76
C ALA A 461 30.10 20.33 18.63
N ALA A 462 29.32 19.55 17.85
CA ALA A 462 27.89 19.73 17.65
C ALA A 462 27.05 18.96 18.69
N LEU A 463 27.50 18.99 19.94
CA LEU A 463 26.65 18.78 21.11
C LEU A 463 26.85 19.97 22.05
N ARG A 464 26.69 21.17 21.48
CA ARG A 464 26.85 22.45 22.16
C ARG A 464 25.89 23.53 21.63
N GLN A 465 24.60 23.18 21.59
CA GLN A 465 23.52 24.16 21.54
C GLN A 465 22.25 23.73 22.30
N MET A 466 22.41 22.94 23.37
CA MET A 466 21.42 22.79 24.44
C MET A 466 22.15 22.83 25.79
N ILE A 467 21.48 23.39 26.80
CA ILE A 467 21.93 23.66 28.19
C ILE A 467 22.62 25.04 28.36
N TRP A 468 21.95 25.92 29.14
CA TRP A 468 22.17 27.36 29.42
C TRP A 468 21.87 28.31 28.23
N HIS A 469 20.73 29.00 28.16
CA HIS A 469 19.90 29.56 29.24
C HIS A 469 18.53 28.90 29.43
#